data_AF-A0A101JI45-F1
#
_entry.id   AF-A0A101JI45-F1
#
_cell.length_a   1.000
_cell.length_b   1.000
_cell.length_c   1.000
_cell.angle_alpha   90.00
_cell.angle_beta   90.00
_cell.angle_gamma   90.00
#
_symmetry.space_group_name_H-M   'P 1'
#
loop_
_entity.id
_entity.type
_entity.pdbx_description
1 polymer ?
#
loop_
_entity_poly.entity_id
_entity_poly.type
_entity_poly.pdbx_seq_one_letter_code
_entity_poly.pdbx_strand_id
1 'polypeptide(L)' 'MIAGVCVTGSCPTVYRTDRDSLVVQGYAVPGGVAGVDLPEGESLVEIPLHLLLDAARQIS' A
#
# COMPACT_ATOMS: atom_id res chain seq x y z
N MET A 1 9.30 -0.76 8.42
CA MET A 1 8.12 -1.58 8.08
C MET A 1 7.24 -1.62 9.31
N ILE A 2 5.93 -1.44 9.14
CA ILE A 2 4.96 -1.62 10.23
C ILE A 2 4.14 -2.90 9.98
N ALA A 3 3.70 -3.17 8.76
CA ALA A 3 3.04 -4.43 8.44
C ALA A 3 3.55 -4.97 7.09
N GLY A 4 3.56 -6.29 6.92
CA GLY A 4 3.93 -6.95 5.67
C GLY A 4 3.34 -8.36 5.60
N VAL A 5 3.01 -8.80 4.39
CA VAL A 5 2.45 -10.14 4.14
C VAL A 5 3.26 -10.79 3.02
N CYS A 6 3.83 -11.96 3.25
CA CYS A 6 4.50 -12.72 2.20
C CYS A 6 3.60 -13.86 1.71
N VAL A 7 3.04 -13.68 0.52
CA VAL A 7 2.40 -14.73 -0.26
C VAL A 7 3.14 -14.86 -1.58
N THR A 8 3.40 -16.10 -2.00
CA THR A 8 4.26 -16.51 -3.14
C THR A 8 4.34 -15.48 -4.28
N GLY A 9 5.47 -14.76 -4.36
CA GLY A 9 5.82 -13.90 -5.51
C GLY A 9 6.11 -12.43 -5.19
N SER A 10 5.42 -11.82 -4.23
CA SER A 10 5.82 -10.51 -3.67
C SER A 10 5.31 -10.34 -2.25
N CYS A 11 5.98 -9.52 -1.46
CA CYS A 11 5.54 -9.21 -0.11
C CYS A 11 5.03 -7.75 -0.03
N PRO A 12 3.73 -7.49 -0.26
CA PRO A 12 3.14 -6.18 -0.01
C PRO A 12 3.45 -5.73 1.42
N THR A 13 3.86 -4.48 1.56
CA THR A 13 4.43 -3.94 2.79
C THR A 13 4.03 -2.49 3.01
N VAL A 14 3.70 -2.14 4.25
CA VAL A 14 3.47 -0.76 4.67
C VAL A 14 4.66 -0.28 5.51
N TYR A 15 5.17 0.90 5.19
CA TYR A 15 6.25 1.57 5.89
C TYR A 15 5.75 2.89 6.46
N ARG A 16 6.19 3.23 7.67
CA ARG A 16 6.02 4.57 8.23
C ARG A 16 7.25 5.41 7.89
N THR A 17 7.04 6.64 7.46
CA THR A 17 8.11 7.63 7.25
C THR A 17 8.34 8.45 8.51
N ASP A 18 9.40 9.24 8.51
CA ASP A 18 9.70 10.26 9.52
C ASP A 18 8.83 11.54 9.38
N ARG A 19 8.03 11.64 8.31
CA ARG A 19 7.18 12.80 7.98
C ARG A 19 5.69 12.56 8.26
N ASP A 20 5.41 11.70 9.24
CA ASP A 20 4.05 11.27 9.61
C ASP A 20 3.20 10.83 8.41
N SER A 21 3.82 10.07 7.50
CA SER A 21 3.17 9.52 6.32
C SER A 21 3.52 8.05 6.13
N LEU A 22 2.80 7.38 5.24
CA LEU A 22 3.01 5.98 4.91
C LEU A 22 3.52 5.83 3.48
N VAL A 23 4.39 4.85 3.27
CA VAL A 23 4.75 4.34 1.94
C VAL A 23 4.22 2.93 1.83
N VAL A 24 3.56 2.63 0.72
CA VAL A 24 2.90 1.34 0.48
C VAL A 24 3.54 0.66 -0.71
N GLN A 25 4.04 -0.55 -0.50
CA GLN A 25 4.50 -1.46 -1.54
C GLN A 25 3.39 -2.48 -1.85
N GLY A 26 3.08 -2.63 -3.13
CA GLY A 26 2.07 -3.56 -3.63
C GLY A 26 2.16 -3.72 -5.16
N TYR A 27 1.10 -4.25 -5.77
CA TYR A 27 1.03 -4.40 -7.23
C TYR A 27 0.42 -3.15 -7.87
N ALA A 28 1.07 -2.58 -8.88
CA ALA A 28 0.53 -1.39 -9.55
C ALA A 28 -0.78 -1.70 -10.28
N VAL A 29 -1.77 -0.82 -10.13
CA VAL A 29 -3.09 -0.92 -10.78
C VAL A 29 -3.30 0.28 -11.70
N PRO A 30 -3.74 0.08 -12.96
CA PRO A 30 -4.12 1.19 -13.83
C PRO A 30 -5.33 1.94 -13.30
N GLY A 31 -5.34 3.27 -13.41
CA GLY A 31 -6.45 4.13 -12.95
C GLY A 31 -7.81 3.75 -13.51
N GLY A 32 -7.86 3.39 -14.79
CA GLY A 32 -9.11 2.98 -15.45
C GLY A 32 -9.77 1.76 -14.80
N VAL A 33 -9.01 0.86 -14.16
CA VAL A 33 -9.57 -0.30 -13.43
C VAL A 33 -10.20 0.14 -12.11
N ALA A 34 -9.68 1.19 -11.48
CA ALA A 34 -10.17 1.74 -10.22
C ALA A 34 -11.23 2.85 -10.41
N GLY A 35 -11.53 3.25 -11.66
CA GLY A 35 -12.40 4.40 -11.94
C GLY A 35 -11.78 5.74 -11.52
N VAL A 36 -10.45 5.81 -11.48
CA VAL A 36 -9.68 7.00 -11.06
C VAL A 36 -8.83 7.48 -12.22
N ASP A 37 -8.91 8.77 -12.54
CA ASP A 37 -7.92 9.42 -13.41
C ASP A 37 -6.65 9.68 -12.59
N LEU A 38 -5.55 8.96 -12.87
CA LEU A 38 -4.27 9.18 -12.19
C LEU A 38 -3.53 10.37 -12.80
N PRO A 39 -3.23 11.41 -12.01
CA PRO A 39 -2.27 12.45 -12.37
C PRO A 39 -0.85 11.90 -12.53
N GLU A 40 -0.01 12.69 -13.20
CA GLU A 40 1.41 12.41 -13.29
C GLU A 40 2.05 12.38 -11.89
N GLY A 41 2.84 11.33 -11.62
CA GLY A 41 3.52 11.15 -10.34
C GLY A 41 2.70 10.38 -9.28
N GLU A 42 1.45 10.04 -9.55
CA GLU A 42 0.64 9.19 -8.67
C GLU A 42 0.72 7.71 -9.06
N SER A 43 0.39 6.83 -8.12
CA SER A 43 0.35 5.39 -8.34
C SER A 43 -0.69 4.74 -7.45
N LEU A 44 -1.49 3.85 -8.04
CA LEU A 44 -2.38 2.97 -7.28
C LEU A 44 -1.67 1.64 -7.09
N VAL A 45 -1.68 1.14 -5.86
CA VAL A 45 -1.13 -0.17 -5.51
C VAL A 45 -2.20 -1.02 -4.84
N GLU A 46 -2.37 -2.23 -5.34
CA GLU A 46 -3.22 -3.23 -4.72
C GLU A 46 -2.45 -3.96 -3.61
N ILE A 47 -3.09 -4.05 -2.44
CA ILE A 47 -2.61 -4.76 -1.27
C ILE A 47 -3.76 -5.55 -0.63
N PRO A 48 -3.46 -6.61 0.14
CA PRO A 48 -4.50 -7.28 0.92
C PRO A 48 -5.12 -6.36 1.97
N LEU A 49 -6.45 -6.36 2.11
CA LEU A 49 -7.16 -5.52 3.08
C LEU A 49 -6.62 -5.66 4.51
N HIS A 50 -6.35 -6.90 4.95
CA HIS A 50 -5.86 -7.16 6.30
C HIS A 50 -4.50 -6.50 6.58
N LEU A 51 -3.65 -6.32 5.56
CA LEU A 51 -2.36 -5.65 5.70
C LEU A 51 -2.55 -4.19 6.13
N LEU A 52 -3.51 -3.48 5.54
CA LEU A 52 -3.80 -2.09 5.90
C LEU A 52 -4.36 -1.99 7.32
N LEU A 53 -5.25 -2.91 7.71
CA LEU A 53 -5.81 -2.97 9.06
C LEU A 53 -4.73 -3.24 10.11
N ASP A 54 -3.80 -4.15 9.82
CA ASP A 54 -2.69 -4.47 10.71
C ASP A 54 -1.71 -3.29 10.84
N ALA A 55 -1.46 -2.56 9.74
CA ALA A 55 -0.69 -1.32 9.79
C ALA A 55 -1.37 -0.25 10.65
N ALA A 56 -2.69 -0.04 10.47
CA ALA A 56 -3.46 0.95 11.22
C ALA A 56 -3.43 0.67 12.74
N ARG A 57 -3.58 -0.58 13.17
CA ARG A 57 -3.50 -0.98 14.58
C ARG A 57 -2.15 -0.72 15.23
N GLN A 58 -1.07 -0.64 14.45
CA GLN A 58 0.26 -0.38 14.97
C GLN A 58 0.61 1.10 15.08
N ILE A 59 -0.18 1.98 14.43
CA ILE A 59 0.02 3.43 14.46
C ILE A 59 -1.06 4.17 15.24
N SER A 60 -2.13 3.49 15.66
CA SER A 60 -3.14 3.96 16.62
C SER A 60 -2.64 3.86 18.06
#